data_AF-A0A9D5Z495-F1
#
_entry.id   AF-A0A9D5Z495-F1
#
_cell.length_a   1.000
_cell.length_b   1.000
_cell.length_c   1.000
_cell.angle_alpha   90.00
_cell.angle_beta   90.00
_cell.angle_gamma   90.00
#
_symmetry.space_group_name_H-M   'P 1'
#
loop_
_entity.id
_entity.type
_entity.pdbx_description
1 polymer ?
#
loop_
_entity_poly.entity_id
_entity_poly.type
_entity_poly.pdbx_seq_one_letter_code
_entity_poly.pdbx_strand_id
1 'polypeptide(L)'
;MAIQIMDTHEVIGTLTAEYDLDLKQAEGVVYAVRQGNQSAIEGLATKKALSDTKTDLKQDIAEVKTDLKQDIAEVKTELKQDIAEVKAELKQDIAEVKTELKKDIAEVKAELKQDIAEVRQDIARIDGSMKILLWMLPIGFSLMTIVMAAVLKLL
;
A
#
# COMPACT_ATOMS: atom_id res chain seq x y z
N MET A 1 -32.00 41.01 -24.51
CA MET A 1 -32.98 41.75 -23.70
C MET A 1 -32.50 43.19 -23.69
N ALA A 2 -33.14 44.04 -24.48
CA ALA A 2 -32.88 45.48 -24.42
C ALA A 2 -33.53 45.99 -23.13
N ILE A 3 -32.80 46.78 -22.34
CA ILE A 3 -33.41 47.47 -21.20
C ILE A 3 -34.23 48.60 -21.81
N GLN A 4 -35.55 48.51 -21.70
CA GLN A 4 -36.43 49.61 -22.09
C GLN A 4 -36.26 50.72 -21.06
N ILE A 5 -35.64 51.82 -21.47
CA ILE A 5 -35.40 52.96 -20.59
C ILE A 5 -36.72 53.74 -20.52
N MET A 6 -37.20 54.01 -19.30
CA MET A 6 -38.40 54.81 -19.09
C MET A 6 -38.21 56.21 -19.66
N ASP A 7 -39.07 56.62 -20.59
CA ASP A 7 -39.11 58.01 -21.06
C ASP A 7 -39.75 58.88 -19.98
N THR A 8 -38.92 59.59 -19.23
CA THR A 8 -39.39 60.42 -18.12
C THR A 8 -40.28 61.57 -18.59
N HIS A 9 -40.10 62.08 -19.80
CA HIS A 9 -40.91 63.20 -20.30
C HIS A 9 -42.31 62.71 -20.70
N GLU A 10 -42.39 61.55 -21.37
CA GLU A 10 -43.66 60.95 -21.75
C GLU A 10 -44.49 60.56 -20.52
N VAL A 11 -43.84 59.99 -19.49
CA VAL A 11 -44.50 59.60 -18.23
C VAL A 11 -44.98 60.81 -17.44
N ILE A 12 -44.21 61.90 -17.36
CA ILE A 12 -44.66 63.14 -16.72
C ILE A 12 -45.86 63.73 -17.50
N GLY A 13 -45.82 63.68 -18.84
CA GLY A 13 -46.91 64.13 -19.70
C GLY A 13 -48.21 63.37 -19.48
N THR A 14 -48.16 62.04 -19.35
CA THR A 14 -49.34 61.22 -19.04
C THR A 14 -49.85 61.45 -17.63
N LEU A 15 -48.98 61.54 -16.62
CA LEU A 15 -49.39 61.82 -15.23
C LEU A 15 -50.08 63.19 -15.08
N THR A 16 -49.64 64.20 -15.82
CA THR A 16 -50.26 65.54 -15.79
C THR A 16 -51.52 65.63 -16.65
N ALA A 17 -51.60 64.91 -17.77
CA ALA A 17 -52.75 65.01 -18.71
C ALA A 17 -53.88 64.01 -18.43
N GLU A 18 -53.58 62.78 -18.01
CA GLU A 18 -54.59 61.72 -17.77
C GLU A 18 -54.96 61.55 -16.29
N TYR A 19 -54.06 61.89 -15.37
CA TYR A 19 -54.23 61.66 -13.94
C TYR A 19 -54.34 62.96 -13.12
N ASP A 20 -54.34 64.11 -13.78
CA ASP A 20 -54.57 65.45 -13.21
C ASP A 20 -53.61 65.80 -12.03
N LEU A 21 -52.42 65.20 -12.02
CA LEU A 21 -51.38 65.56 -11.05
C LEU A 21 -50.75 66.91 -11.43
N ASP A 22 -50.46 67.74 -10.43
CA ASP A 22 -49.60 68.89 -10.68
C ASP A 22 -48.18 68.45 -11.05
N LEU A 23 -47.43 69.35 -11.69
CA LEU A 23 -46.09 69.04 -12.19
C LEU A 23 -45.16 68.52 -11.07
N LYS A 24 -45.23 69.08 -9.85
CA LYS A 24 -44.39 68.64 -8.74
C LYS A 24 -44.75 67.25 -8.26
N GLN A 25 -46.04 66.92 -8.23
CA GLN A 25 -46.50 65.59 -7.85
C GLN A 25 -46.09 64.55 -8.90
N ALA A 26 -46.24 64.86 -10.19
CA ALA A 26 -45.80 63.99 -11.29
C ALA A 26 -44.27 63.76 -11.27
N GLU A 27 -43.48 64.82 -11.08
CA GLU A 27 -42.03 64.73 -10.92
C GLU A 27 -41.62 63.89 -9.70
N GLY A 28 -42.35 64.02 -8.57
CA GLY A 28 -42.11 63.25 -7.36
C GLY A 28 -42.31 61.75 -7.54
N VAL A 29 -43.38 61.34 -8.24
CA VAL A 29 -43.64 59.93 -8.58
C VAL A 29 -42.53 59.38 -9.48
N VAL A 30 -42.20 60.11 -10.55
CA VAL A 30 -41.15 59.70 -11.50
C VAL A 30 -39.79 59.59 -10.82
N TYR A 31 -39.47 60.48 -9.88
CA TYR A 31 -38.26 60.42 -9.08
C TYR A 31 -38.20 59.16 -8.20
N ALA A 32 -39.28 58.84 -7.47
CA ALA A 32 -39.34 57.67 -6.61
C ALA A 32 -39.20 56.35 -7.41
N VAL A 33 -39.89 56.27 -8.56
CA VAL A 33 -39.80 55.11 -9.47
C VAL A 33 -38.40 54.99 -10.07
N ARG A 34 -37.80 56.10 -10.52
CA ARG A 34 -36.42 56.10 -11.07
C ARG A 34 -35.40 55.68 -10.02
N GLN A 35 -35.49 56.21 -8.80
CA GLN A 35 -34.62 55.83 -7.68
C GLN A 35 -34.74 54.33 -7.37
N GLY A 36 -35.97 53.81 -7.23
CA GLY A 36 -36.21 52.39 -6.98
C GLY A 36 -35.65 51.49 -8.10
N ASN A 37 -35.85 51.87 -9.36
CA ASN A 37 -35.34 51.14 -10.51
C ASN A 37 -33.80 51.18 -10.59
N GLN A 38 -33.18 52.33 -10.30
CA GLN A 38 -31.73 52.48 -10.25
C GLN A 38 -31.12 51.53 -9.21
N SER A 39 -31.64 51.54 -7.97
CA SER A 39 -31.18 50.64 -6.91
C SER A 39 -31.41 49.16 -7.24
N ALA A 40 -32.52 48.82 -7.92
CA ALA A 40 -32.76 47.45 -8.37
C ALA A 40 -31.76 46.98 -9.43
N ILE A 41 -31.37 47.87 -10.36
CA ILE A 41 -30.41 47.55 -11.43
C ILE A 41 -28.98 47.41 -10.89
N GLU A 42 -28.59 48.20 -9.90
CA GLU A 42 -27.25 48.14 -9.28
C GLU A 42 -26.96 46.79 -8.60
N GLY A 43 -27.98 46.09 -8.11
CA GLY A 43 -27.85 44.75 -7.53
C GLY A 43 -27.82 43.60 -8.55
N LEU A 44 -28.10 43.88 -9.83
CA LEU A 44 -28.15 42.84 -10.86
C LEU A 44 -26.75 42.56 -11.44
N ALA A 45 -26.40 41.27 -11.51
CA ALA A 45 -25.20 40.85 -12.22
C ALA A 45 -25.33 41.18 -13.72
N THR A 46 -24.34 41.89 -14.26
CA THR A 46 -24.31 42.18 -15.69
C THR A 46 -24.01 40.92 -16.50
N LYS A 47 -24.51 40.87 -17.74
CA LYS A 47 -24.20 39.76 -18.66
C LYS A 47 -22.69 39.58 -18.87
N LYS A 48 -21.94 40.69 -18.83
CA LYS A 48 -20.48 40.66 -18.91
C LYS A 48 -19.88 39.97 -17.68
N ALA A 49 -20.24 40.41 -16.47
CA ALA A 49 -19.75 39.79 -15.23
C ALA A 49 -20.05 38.28 -15.19
N LEU A 50 -21.26 37.87 -15.58
CA LEU A 50 -21.61 36.44 -15.65
C LEU A 50 -20.79 35.67 -16.70
N SER A 51 -20.47 36.30 -17.83
CA SER A 51 -19.62 35.70 -18.88
C SER A 51 -18.17 35.56 -18.42
N ASP A 52 -17.66 36.56 -17.70
CA ASP A 52 -16.31 36.57 -17.14
C ASP A 52 -16.19 35.46 -16.09
N THR A 53 -17.09 35.42 -15.09
CA THR A 53 -17.14 34.33 -14.09
C THR A 53 -17.28 32.95 -14.73
N LYS A 54 -18.07 32.79 -15.79
CA LYS A 54 -18.19 31.51 -16.51
C LYS A 54 -16.88 31.11 -17.19
N THR A 55 -16.09 32.08 -17.65
CA THR A 55 -14.79 31.85 -18.27
C THR A 55 -13.77 31.44 -17.21
N ASP A 56 -13.72 32.16 -16.09
CA ASP A 56 -12.85 31.86 -14.96
C ASP A 56 -13.13 30.45 -14.42
N LEU A 57 -14.39 30.10 -14.17
CA LEU A 57 -14.76 28.75 -13.72
C LEU A 57 -14.35 27.65 -14.72
N LYS A 58 -14.40 27.92 -16.02
CA LYS A 58 -13.93 26.95 -17.02
C LYS A 58 -12.41 26.78 -16.99
N GLN A 59 -11.68 27.86 -16.73
CA GLN A 59 -10.24 27.83 -16.57
C GLN A 59 -9.86 27.05 -15.32
N ASP A 60 -10.48 27.36 -14.17
CA ASP A 60 -10.24 26.65 -12.90
C ASP A 60 -10.51 25.15 -13.05
N ILE A 61 -11.62 24.77 -13.70
CA ILE A 61 -11.94 23.36 -13.98
C ILE A 61 -10.88 22.70 -14.87
N ALA A 62 -10.33 23.42 -15.84
CA ALA A 62 -9.30 22.90 -16.73
C ALA A 62 -7.96 22.71 -16.02
N GLU A 63 -7.61 23.62 -15.12
CA GLU A 63 -6.42 23.57 -14.27
C GLU A 63 -6.51 22.38 -13.31
N VAL A 64 -7.58 22.28 -12.51
CA VAL A 64 -7.82 21.14 -11.60
C VAL A 64 -7.80 19.80 -12.34
N LYS A 65 -8.36 19.74 -13.56
CA LYS A 65 -8.34 18.52 -14.37
C LYS A 65 -6.93 18.16 -14.84
N THR A 66 -6.06 19.14 -15.05
CA THR A 66 -4.67 18.93 -15.44
C THR A 66 -3.86 18.44 -14.25
N ASP A 67 -4.01 19.08 -13.10
CA ASP A 67 -3.34 18.71 -11.85
C ASP A 67 -3.71 17.27 -11.46
N LEU A 68 -5.01 16.94 -11.45
CA LEU A 68 -5.45 15.58 -11.14
C LEU A 68 -4.88 14.52 -12.11
N LYS A 69 -4.67 14.86 -13.37
CA LYS A 69 -4.02 13.94 -14.32
C LYS A 69 -2.54 13.75 -14.01
N GLN A 70 -1.86 14.81 -13.59
CA GLN A 70 -0.46 14.75 -13.17
C GLN A 70 -0.33 13.91 -11.90
N ASP A 71 -1.13 14.18 -10.86
CA ASP A 71 -1.13 13.41 -9.61
C ASP A 71 -1.37 11.92 -9.87
N ILE A 72 -2.35 11.58 -10.72
CA ILE A 72 -2.62 10.19 -11.11
C ILE A 72 -1.40 9.56 -11.81
N ALA A 73 -0.68 10.30 -12.64
CA ALA A 73 0.49 9.81 -13.35
C ALA A 73 1.69 9.60 -12.41
N GLU A 74 1.87 10.50 -11.43
CA GLU A 74 2.89 10.42 -10.39
C GLU A 74 2.64 9.20 -9.50
N VAL A 75 1.44 9.07 -8.92
CA VAL A 75 1.05 7.90 -8.10
C VAL A 75 1.20 6.59 -8.86
N LYS A 76 0.84 6.55 -10.15
CA LYS A 76 1.02 5.35 -10.97
C LYS A 76 2.49 5.00 -11.19
N THR A 77 3.36 5.99 -11.20
CA THR A 77 4.82 5.79 -11.36
C THR A 77 5.43 5.30 -10.06
N GLU A 78 5.08 5.92 -8.93
CA GLU A 78 5.49 5.49 -7.59
C GLU A 78 5.06 4.04 -7.32
N LEU A 79 3.78 3.70 -7.54
CA LEU A 79 3.30 2.34 -7.35
C LEU A 79 4.03 1.31 -8.22
N LYS A 80 4.45 1.66 -9.43
CA LYS A 80 5.26 0.77 -10.28
C LYS A 80 6.66 0.56 -9.71
N GLN A 81 7.26 1.60 -9.15
CA GLN A 81 8.56 1.54 -8.52
C GLN A 81 8.49 0.68 -7.26
N ASP A 82 7.52 0.91 -6.38
CA ASP A 82 7.32 0.13 -5.15
C ASP A 82 7.11 -1.36 -5.46
N ILE A 83 6.28 -1.67 -6.46
CA ILE A 83 6.09 -3.05 -6.91
C ILE A 83 7.40 -3.67 -7.41
N ALA A 84 8.24 -2.91 -8.12
CA ALA A 84 9.51 -3.41 -8.63
C ALA A 84 10.51 -3.66 -7.49
N GLU A 85 10.55 -2.77 -6.49
CA GLU A 85 11.39 -2.88 -5.30
C GLU A 85 11.00 -4.11 -4.46
N VAL A 86 9.73 -4.24 -4.08
CA VAL A 86 9.22 -5.42 -3.34
C VAL A 86 9.51 -6.71 -4.10
N LYS A 87 9.38 -6.71 -5.43
CA LYS A 87 9.70 -7.90 -6.25
C LYS A 87 11.20 -8.22 -6.26
N ALA A 88 12.07 -7.22 -6.13
CA ALA A 88 13.51 -7.42 -6.04
C ALA A 88 13.88 -7.97 -4.65
N GLU A 89 13.34 -7.38 -3.58
CA GLU A 89 13.52 -7.85 -2.21
C GLU A 89 13.08 -9.31 -2.05
N LEU A 90 11.86 -9.65 -2.49
CA LEU A 90 11.37 -11.03 -2.42
C LEU A 90 12.25 -12.03 -3.19
N LYS A 91 12.85 -11.61 -4.31
CA LYS A 91 13.80 -12.48 -5.04
C LYS A 91 15.09 -12.68 -4.27
N GLN A 92 15.57 -11.64 -3.59
CA GLN A 92 16.76 -11.72 -2.74
C GLN A 92 16.49 -12.64 -1.55
N ASP A 93 15.39 -12.44 -0.83
CA ASP A 93 15.00 -13.27 0.32
C ASP A 93 14.89 -14.74 -0.06
N ILE A 94 14.25 -15.04 -1.21
CA ILE A 94 14.16 -16.41 -1.72
C ILE A 94 15.55 -17.00 -2.01
N ALA A 95 16.47 -16.20 -2.55
CA ALA A 95 17.83 -16.66 -2.85
C ALA A 95 18.65 -16.90 -1.57
N GLU A 96 18.49 -16.06 -0.56
CA GLU A 96 19.11 -16.20 0.75
C GLU A 96 18.61 -17.46 1.46
N VAL A 97 17.30 -17.63 1.60
CA VAL A 97 16.68 -18.83 2.20
C VAL A 97 17.11 -20.10 1.46
N LYS A 98 17.17 -20.07 0.13
CA LYS A 98 17.63 -21.23 -0.66
C LYS A 98 19.10 -21.56 -0.40
N THR A 99 19.93 -20.55 -0.13
CA THR A 99 21.35 -20.73 0.17
C THR A 99 21.54 -21.29 1.58
N GLU A 100 20.80 -20.74 2.55
CA GLU A 100 20.77 -21.22 3.93
C GLU A 100 20.32 -22.69 3.99
N LEU A 101 19.19 -23.04 3.36
CA LEU A 101 18.72 -24.42 3.31
C LEU A 101 19.73 -25.39 2.68
N LYS A 102 20.48 -24.95 1.64
CA LYS A 102 21.53 -25.79 1.06
C LYS A 102 22.69 -26.02 2.02
N LYS A 103 23.04 -25.00 2.80
CA LYS A 103 24.08 -25.08 3.82
C LYS A 103 23.65 -26.03 4.93
N ASP A 104 22.44 -25.86 5.47
CA ASP A 104 21.90 -26.72 6.53
C ASP A 104 21.83 -28.19 6.09
N ILE A 105 21.37 -28.45 4.85
CA ILE A 105 21.36 -29.81 4.28
C ILE A 105 22.78 -30.39 4.20
N ALA A 106 23.78 -29.57 3.84
CA ALA A 106 25.17 -30.01 3.74
C ALA A 106 25.76 -30.31 5.12
N GLU A 107 25.46 -29.48 6.12
CA GLU A 107 25.88 -29.67 7.51
C GLU A 107 25.27 -30.94 8.10
N VAL A 108 23.96 -31.11 8.03
CA VAL A 108 23.27 -32.34 8.49
C VAL A 108 23.83 -33.59 7.79
N LYS A 109 24.13 -33.50 6.49
CA LYS A 109 24.72 -34.62 5.75
C LYS A 109 26.15 -34.93 6.22
N ALA A 110 26.92 -33.93 6.64
CA ALA A 110 28.26 -34.13 7.18
C ALA A 110 28.20 -34.76 8.57
N GLU A 111 27.32 -34.26 9.45
CA GLU A 111 27.06 -34.82 10.77
C GLU A 111 26.64 -36.29 10.68
N LEU A 112 25.64 -36.62 9.84
CA LEU A 112 25.20 -38.00 9.66
C LEU A 112 26.30 -38.92 9.13
N LYS A 113 27.21 -38.43 8.29
CA LYS A 113 28.36 -39.22 7.82
C LYS A 113 29.34 -39.49 8.96
N GLN A 114 29.57 -38.50 9.82
CA GLN A 114 30.42 -38.64 10.99
C GLN A 114 29.81 -39.64 11.96
N ASP A 115 28.53 -39.51 12.31
CA ASP A 115 27.81 -40.43 13.20
C ASP A 115 27.88 -41.87 12.68
N ILE A 116 27.67 -42.08 11.37
CA ILE A 116 27.80 -43.41 10.74
C ILE A 116 29.23 -43.95 10.86
N ALA A 117 30.24 -43.10 10.71
CA ALA A 117 31.64 -43.51 10.83
C ALA A 117 31.99 -43.92 12.27
N GLU A 118 31.52 -43.16 13.26
CA GLU A 118 31.67 -43.45 14.69
C GLU A 118 30.99 -44.78 15.05
N VAL A 119 29.73 -44.97 14.64
CA VAL A 119 29.00 -46.24 14.85
C VAL A 119 29.72 -47.43 14.21
N ARG A 120 30.28 -47.27 13.00
CA ARG A 120 31.06 -48.32 12.35
C ARG A 120 32.32 -48.66 13.13
N GLN A 121 32.99 -47.67 13.70
CA GLN A 121 34.18 -47.86 14.53
C GLN A 121 33.83 -48.64 15.80
N ASP A 122 32.73 -48.29 16.47
CA ASP A 122 32.26 -48.99 17.67
C ASP A 122 31.90 -50.45 17.36
N ILE A 123 31.20 -50.70 16.26
CA ILE A 123 30.90 -52.07 15.81
C ILE A 123 32.18 -52.87 15.57
N ALA A 124 33.19 -52.30 14.89
CA ALA A 124 34.46 -52.97 14.65
C ALA A 124 35.21 -53.29 15.94
N ARG A 125 35.14 -52.40 16.94
CA ARG A 125 35.75 -52.59 18.26
C ARG A 125 35.06 -53.72 19.03
N ILE A 126 33.73 -53.77 18.99
CA ILE A 126 32.92 -54.84 19.59
C ILE A 126 33.22 -56.17 18.91
N ASP A 127 33.26 -56.24 17.58
CA ASP A 127 33.59 -57.45 16.82
C ASP A 127 34.99 -57.98 17.16
N GLY A 128 35.98 -57.10 17.27
CA GLY A 128 37.32 -57.46 17.74
C GLY A 128 37.32 -58.05 19.16
N SER A 129 36.56 -57.44 20.07
CA SER A 129 36.45 -57.89 21.47
C SER A 129 35.75 -59.25 21.58
N MET A 130 34.70 -59.48 20.79
CA MET A 130 33.99 -60.77 20.72
C MET A 130 34.86 -61.90 20.18
N LYS A 131 35.70 -61.63 19.16
CA LYS A 131 36.64 -62.62 18.61
C LYS A 131 37.63 -63.12 19.67
N ILE A 132 38.18 -62.20 20.47
CA ILE A 132 39.08 -62.55 21.58
C ILE A 132 38.34 -63.42 22.61
N LEU A 133 37.14 -63.01 23.01
CA LEU A 133 36.33 -63.79 23.96
C LEU A 133 36.04 -65.21 23.44
N LEU A 134 35.70 -65.35 22.15
CA LEU A 134 35.44 -66.64 21.52
C LEU A 134 36.68 -67.55 21.54
N TRP A 135 37.88 -67.01 21.32
CA TRP A 135 39.13 -67.77 21.40
C TRP A 135 39.49 -68.18 22.83
N MET A 136 39.09 -67.40 23.83
CA MET A 136 39.36 -67.69 25.25
C MET A 136 38.41 -68.73 25.85
N LEU A 137 37.17 -68.85 25.37
CA LEU A 137 36.18 -69.80 25.88
C LEU A 137 36.68 -71.27 25.98
N PRO A 138 37.24 -71.90 24.93
CA PRO A 138 37.73 -73.28 25.02
C PRO A 138 38.95 -73.40 25.94
N ILE A 139 39.81 -72.37 25.99
CA ILE A 139 40.99 -72.34 26.88
C ILE A 139 40.53 -72.33 28.34
N GLY A 140 39.55 -71.48 28.68
CA GLY A 140 38.98 -71.41 30.02
C GLY A 140 38.26 -72.70 30.43
N PHE A 141 37.50 -73.30 29.52
CA PHE A 141 36.84 -74.60 29.77
C PHE A 141 37.87 -75.71 30.03
N SER A 142 38.92 -75.79 29.22
CA SER A 142 40.03 -76.73 29.41
C SER A 142 40.67 -76.56 30.80
N LEU A 143 41.02 -75.32 31.18
CA LEU A 143 41.59 -75.03 32.49
C LEU A 143 40.67 -75.44 33.65
N MET A 144 39.36 -75.19 33.52
CA MET A 144 38.34 -75.59 34.50
C MET A 144 38.28 -77.11 34.69
N THR A 145 38.34 -77.89 33.61
CA THR A 145 38.35 -79.37 33.69
C THR A 145 39.59 -79.88 34.44
N ILE A 146 40.74 -79.26 34.22
CA ILE A 146 42.00 -79.59 34.90
C ILE A 146 41.89 -79.29 36.40
N VAL A 147 41.39 -78.11 36.76
CA VAL A 147 41.19 -77.72 38.16
C VAL A 147 40.19 -78.66 38.85
N MET A 148 39.07 -78.98 38.20
CA MET A 148 38.06 -79.91 38.75
C MET A 148 38.65 -81.30 39.00
N ALA A 149 39.46 -81.82 38.06
CA ALA A 149 40.14 -83.10 38.23
C ALA A 149 41.16 -83.07 39.37
N ALA A 150 41.86 -81.95 39.58
CA ALA A 150 42.77 -81.78 40.70
C ALA A 150 42.02 -81.77 42.05
N VAL A 151 40.88 -81.08 42.13
CA VAL A 151 40.03 -81.05 43.33
C VAL A 151 39.50 -82.44 43.67
N LEU A 152 39.00 -83.19 42.69
CA LEU A 152 38.50 -84.56 42.90
C LEU A 152 39.57 -85.53 43.43
N LYS A 153 40.86 -85.32 43.10
CA LYS A 153 41.95 -86.15 43.63
C LYS A 153 42.33 -85.83 45.09
N LEU A 154 41.88 -84.68 45.60
CA LEU A 154 42.19 -84.22 46.96
C LEU A 154 41.07 -84.54 47.97
N LEU A 155 39.89 -84.99 47.50
CA LEU A 155 38.78 -85.49 48.31
C LEU A 155 38.86 -87.02 48.43
#